data_AF-E3L955-F1
#
_entry.id   AF-E3L955-F1
#
_cell.length_a   1.000
_cell.length_b   1.000
_cell.length_c   1.000
_cell.angle_alpha   90.00
_cell.angle_beta   90.00
_cell.angle_gamma   90.00
#
_symmetry.space_group_name_H-M   'P 1'
#
loop_
_entity.id
_entity.type
_entity.pdbx_description
1 polymer ?
#
loop_
_entity_poly.entity_id
_entity_poly.type
_entity_poly.pdbx_seq_one_letter_code
_entity_poly.pdbx_strand_id
1 'polypeptide(L)'
;MVTVGSGKGSFLNIQNQLNNEIPEQKDFYLKIGYFENSKQWENALARIKINSAAPVGEEHRISMPMTAEPLANAFRTPVFYFSTTGSQGFFPHFTPANNNPPIFIAFIPESSHFVALTLKDPLNFPFPYPVGLNIWRKNADCKALDWEQKYSSCIILGQDK
;
A
#
# COMPACT_ATOMS: atom_id res chain seq x y z
N MET A 1 9.20 -1.55 -13.66
CA MET A 1 8.09 -0.61 -13.89
C MET A 1 6.87 -1.31 -13.33
N VAL A 2 6.28 -0.80 -12.24
CA VAL A 2 5.16 -1.48 -11.57
C VAL A 2 3.91 -1.34 -12.45
N THR A 3 3.60 -2.39 -13.21
CA THR A 3 2.33 -2.54 -13.90
C THR A 3 1.34 -3.21 -12.97
N VAL A 4 0.48 -2.42 -12.33
CA VAL A 4 -0.78 -2.93 -11.80
C VAL A 4 -1.70 -3.10 -13.00
N GLY A 5 -1.79 -4.32 -13.52
CA GLY A 5 -2.87 -4.80 -14.40
C GLY A 5 -3.02 -4.24 -15.83
N SER A 6 -2.42 -3.11 -16.23
CA SER A 6 -2.72 -2.57 -17.58
C SER A 6 -1.74 -1.51 -18.11
N GLY A 7 -0.69 -1.94 -18.84
CA GLY A 7 0.08 -1.12 -19.78
C GLY A 7 0.71 0.19 -19.27
N LYS A 8 1.40 0.92 -20.15
CA LYS A 8 2.08 2.20 -19.82
C LYS A 8 1.16 3.31 -19.27
N GLY A 9 -0.17 3.14 -19.33
CA GLY A 9 -1.17 4.07 -18.77
C GLY A 9 -1.57 3.81 -17.30
N SER A 10 -1.34 2.61 -16.73
CA SER A 10 -1.74 2.32 -15.34
C SER A 10 -0.96 3.10 -14.30
N PHE A 11 0.31 3.42 -14.58
CA PHE A 11 1.18 4.11 -13.62
C PHE A 11 0.74 5.55 -13.36
N LEU A 12 0.37 6.29 -14.41
CA LEU A 12 -0.17 7.65 -14.27
C LEU A 12 -1.49 7.64 -13.48
N ASN A 13 -2.34 6.62 -13.68
CA ASN A 13 -3.57 6.48 -12.90
C ASN A 13 -3.29 6.25 -11.40
N ILE A 14 -2.32 5.40 -11.06
CA ILE A 14 -1.88 5.19 -9.66
C ILE A 14 -1.39 6.50 -9.05
N GLN A 15 -0.58 7.27 -9.78
CA GLN A 15 -0.08 8.56 -9.29
C GLN A 15 -1.20 9.58 -9.11
N ASN A 16 -2.16 9.64 -10.03
CA ASN A 16 -3.32 10.52 -9.91
C ASN A 16 -4.17 10.18 -8.68
N GLN A 17 -4.42 8.90 -8.43
CA GLN A 17 -5.17 8.49 -7.23
C GLN A 17 -4.42 8.84 -5.94
N LEU A 18 -3.09 8.61 -5.90
CA LEU A 18 -2.26 8.99 -4.75
C LEU A 18 -2.16 10.52 -4.58
N ASN A 19 -2.15 11.29 -5.67
CA ASN A 19 -2.14 12.75 -5.64
C ASN A 19 -3.45 13.35 -5.10
N ASN A 20 -4.54 12.59 -5.11
CA ASN A 20 -5.80 12.97 -4.47
C ASN A 20 -5.85 12.52 -3.00
N GLU A 21 -5.51 11.24 -2.75
CA GLU A 21 -5.58 10.61 -1.43
C GLU A 21 -4.67 11.30 -0.39
N ILE A 22 -3.38 11.49 -0.73
CA ILE A 22 -2.38 11.96 0.24
C ILE A 22 -2.68 13.38 0.75
N PRO A 23 -3.11 14.34 -0.10
CA PRO A 23 -3.59 15.62 0.38
C PRO A 23 -4.91 15.58 1.13
N GLU A 24 -5.87 14.79 0.66
CA GLU A 24 -7.19 14.69 1.28
C GLU A 24 -7.09 14.15 2.72
N GLN A 25 -6.19 13.18 2.96
CA GLN A 25 -6.04 12.50 4.24
C GLN A 25 -4.81 12.96 5.04
N LYS A 26 -4.27 14.15 4.77
CA LYS A 26 -3.06 14.69 5.42
C LYS A 26 -3.14 14.60 6.95
N ASP A 27 -4.21 15.14 7.53
CA ASP A 27 -4.37 15.23 8.99
C ASP A 27 -4.46 13.84 9.62
N PHE A 28 -5.09 12.89 8.92
CA PHE A 28 -5.14 11.51 9.34
C PHE A 28 -3.74 10.88 9.38
N TYR A 29 -2.97 10.97 8.29
CA TYR A 29 -1.64 10.37 8.22
C TYR A 29 -0.66 10.96 9.25
N LEU A 30 -0.75 12.26 9.53
CA LEU A 30 0.03 12.90 10.59
C LEU A 30 -0.42 12.43 11.98
N LYS A 31 -1.73 12.32 12.22
CA LYS A 31 -2.29 11.87 13.50
C LYS A 31 -1.87 10.46 13.87
N ILE A 32 -1.87 9.54 12.90
CA ILE A 32 -1.49 8.13 13.15
C ILE A 32 0.03 7.92 13.18
N GLY A 33 0.81 8.97 12.92
CA GLY A 33 2.27 8.91 12.86
C GLY A 33 2.82 8.20 11.62
N TYR A 34 2.01 8.05 10.55
CA TYR A 34 2.48 7.51 9.28
C TYR A 34 3.51 8.43 8.64
N PHE A 35 3.22 9.74 8.66
CA PHE A 35 4.22 10.77 8.47
C PHE A 35 4.56 11.37 9.84
N GLU A 36 5.84 11.38 10.18
CA GLU A 36 6.36 11.95 11.43
C GLU A 36 6.06 13.44 11.55
N ASN A 37 6.02 14.15 10.40
CA ASN A 37 5.79 15.59 10.36
C ASN A 37 5.34 16.05 8.97
N SER A 38 4.87 17.30 8.89
CA SER A 38 4.43 17.94 7.65
C SER A 38 5.50 17.95 6.55
N LYS A 39 6.78 18.07 6.90
CA LYS A 39 7.88 18.06 5.93
C LYS A 39 8.05 16.70 5.27
N GLN A 40 7.91 15.61 6.03
CA GLN A 40 7.92 14.27 5.45
C GLN A 40 6.70 14.03 4.54
N TRP A 41 5.52 14.49 4.95
CA TRP A 41 4.32 14.45 4.11
C TRP A 41 4.50 15.27 2.81
N GLU A 42 5.04 16.49 2.88
CA GLU A 42 5.35 17.32 1.70
C GLU A 42 6.34 16.64 0.75
N ASN A 43 7.39 16.04 1.30
CA ASN A 43 8.36 15.28 0.53
C ASN A 43 7.70 14.08 -0.16
N ALA A 44 6.84 13.33 0.54
CA ALA A 44 6.12 12.20 -0.05
C ALA A 44 5.21 12.66 -1.21
N LEU A 45 4.49 13.76 -1.02
CA LEU A 45 3.63 14.34 -2.06
C LEU A 45 4.44 14.85 -3.26
N ALA A 46 5.56 15.52 -3.03
CA ALA A 46 6.43 16.02 -4.09
C ALA A 46 6.99 14.89 -4.97
N ARG A 47 7.28 13.72 -4.39
CA ARG A 47 7.75 12.54 -5.14
C ARG A 47 6.68 11.96 -6.06
N ILE A 48 5.40 12.08 -5.71
CA ILE A 48 4.27 11.48 -6.45
C ILE A 48 3.67 12.47 -7.47
N LYS A 49 3.85 13.78 -7.28
CA LYS A 49 3.44 14.81 -8.24
C LYS A 49 4.29 14.75 -9.50
N ILE A 50 3.72 14.21 -10.57
CA ILE A 50 4.35 14.12 -11.89
C ILE A 50 3.36 14.58 -12.94
N ASN A 51 3.79 15.50 -13.79
CA ASN A 51 2.96 16.11 -14.83
C ASN A 51 3.11 15.43 -16.21
N SER A 52 3.65 14.21 -16.25
CA SER A 52 4.02 13.54 -17.51
C SER A 52 3.98 12.02 -17.40
N ALA A 53 3.61 11.35 -18.50
CA ALA A 53 3.65 9.90 -18.65
C ALA A 53 5.03 9.37 -19.07
N ALA A 54 6.04 10.24 -19.17
CA ALA A 54 7.42 9.85 -19.49
C ALA A 54 8.04 9.02 -18.34
N PRO A 55 9.11 8.23 -18.60
CA PRO A 55 9.92 7.64 -17.55
C PRO A 55 10.38 8.71 -16.56
N VAL A 56 10.21 8.43 -15.27
CA VAL A 56 10.46 9.37 -14.19
C VAL A 56 11.82 9.07 -13.56
N GLY A 57 12.50 10.12 -13.08
CA GLY A 57 13.77 9.97 -12.37
C GLY A 57 13.62 9.21 -11.05
N GLU A 58 14.75 8.84 -10.45
CA GLU A 58 14.75 8.03 -9.21
C GLU A 58 14.06 8.74 -8.04
N GLU A 59 14.14 10.08 -8.01
CA GLU A 59 13.49 10.96 -7.05
C GLU A 59 11.96 10.79 -7.02
N HIS A 60 11.38 10.40 -8.16
CA HIS A 60 9.95 10.22 -8.37
C HIS A 60 9.48 8.77 -8.28
N ARG A 61 10.39 7.83 -7.99
CA ARG A 61 10.03 6.43 -7.78
C ARG A 61 9.25 6.28 -6.47
N ILE A 62 8.12 5.57 -6.57
CA ILE A 62 7.34 5.11 -5.42
C ILE A 62 8.23 4.23 -4.56
N SER A 63 8.41 4.60 -3.28
CA SER A 63 9.18 3.82 -2.31
C SER A 63 8.26 3.10 -1.35
N MET A 64 8.27 1.77 -1.37
CA MET A 64 7.61 0.97 -0.35
C MET A 64 8.48 0.91 0.92
N PRO A 65 7.90 0.95 2.13
CA PRO A 65 6.47 0.95 2.45
C PRO A 65 5.79 2.34 2.51
N MET A 66 6.54 3.44 2.30
CA MET A 66 6.06 4.83 2.48
C MET A 66 4.90 5.29 1.58
N THR A 67 4.45 4.45 0.66
CA THR A 67 3.26 4.70 -0.17
C THR A 67 2.20 3.63 -0.05
N ALA A 68 2.44 2.57 0.73
CA ALA A 68 1.58 1.39 0.74
C ALA A 68 0.23 1.64 1.45
N GLU A 69 0.22 2.39 2.55
CA GLU A 69 -1.03 2.79 3.23
C GLU A 69 -1.86 3.76 2.37
N PRO A 70 -1.29 4.84 1.79
CA PRO A 70 -1.98 5.63 0.78
C PRO A 70 -2.51 4.81 -0.40
N LEU A 71 -1.73 3.83 -0.88
CA LEU A 71 -2.18 2.99 -1.97
C LEU A 71 -3.38 2.12 -1.57
N ALA A 72 -3.39 1.57 -0.35
CA ALA A 72 -4.49 0.76 0.14
C ALA A 72 -5.78 1.58 0.28
N ASN A 73 -5.69 2.79 0.82
CA ASN A 73 -6.84 3.69 0.93
C ASN A 73 -7.36 4.14 -0.43
N ALA A 74 -6.47 4.65 -1.30
CA ALA A 74 -6.83 5.18 -2.61
C ALA A 74 -7.54 4.15 -3.49
N PHE A 75 -7.03 2.92 -3.52
CA PHE A 75 -7.61 1.82 -4.29
C PHE A 75 -8.67 1.02 -3.52
N ARG A 76 -8.91 1.39 -2.26
CA ARG A 76 -9.92 0.78 -1.38
C ARG A 76 -9.79 -0.74 -1.32
N THR A 77 -8.56 -1.24 -1.33
CA THR A 77 -8.21 -2.66 -1.35
C THR A 77 -6.89 -2.90 -0.60
N PRO A 78 -6.67 -4.08 0.00
CA PRO A 78 -5.42 -4.37 0.68
C PRO A 78 -4.21 -4.33 -0.25
N VAL A 79 -3.09 -3.87 0.29
CA VAL A 79 -1.77 -3.89 -0.37
C VAL A 79 -0.87 -4.81 0.44
N PHE A 80 -0.20 -5.72 -0.24
CA PHE A 80 0.73 -6.66 0.36
C PHE A 80 2.09 -6.50 -0.30
N TYR A 81 3.07 -6.15 0.52
CA TYR A 81 4.45 -5.94 0.12
C TYR A 81 5.32 -7.10 0.59
N PHE A 82 6.08 -7.68 -0.33
CA PHE A 82 7.04 -8.75 -0.04
C PHE A 82 8.47 -8.33 -0.39
N SER A 83 9.42 -8.66 0.48
CA SER A 83 10.86 -8.54 0.20
C SER A 83 11.61 -9.56 1.05
N THR A 84 12.78 -9.99 0.57
CA THR A 84 13.72 -10.80 1.35
C THR A 84 14.24 -10.06 2.58
N THR A 85 14.17 -8.73 2.58
CA THR A 85 14.57 -7.87 3.70
C THR A 85 13.42 -7.51 4.65
N GLY A 86 12.18 -7.88 4.32
CA GLY A 86 11.01 -7.59 5.14
C GLY A 86 9.73 -7.46 4.32
N SER A 87 8.64 -8.02 4.84
CA SER A 87 7.32 -7.99 4.18
C SER A 87 6.29 -7.34 5.09
N GLN A 88 5.33 -6.61 4.52
CA GLN A 88 4.28 -5.91 5.27
C GLN A 88 2.93 -5.94 4.53
N GLY A 89 1.84 -6.08 5.28
CA GLY A 89 0.47 -5.96 4.77
C GLY A 89 -0.22 -4.69 5.25
N PHE A 90 -1.00 -4.07 4.37
CA PHE A 90 -1.66 -2.79 4.60
C PHE A 90 -3.14 -2.91 4.24
N PHE A 91 -4.01 -2.63 5.21
CA PHE A 91 -5.45 -2.58 4.99
C PHE A 91 -5.93 -1.14 4.83
N PRO A 92 -6.99 -0.90 4.02
CA PRO A 92 -7.63 0.41 3.96
C PRO A 92 -8.19 0.80 5.34
N HIS A 93 -8.09 2.07 5.71
CA HIS A 93 -8.62 2.60 6.97
C HIS A 93 -10.09 3.03 6.87
N PHE A 94 -10.55 3.43 5.69
CA PHE A 94 -11.84 4.14 5.52
C PHE A 94 -12.89 3.38 4.74
N THR A 95 -12.58 2.15 4.30
CA THR A 95 -13.49 1.36 3.47
C THR A 95 -13.71 -0.02 4.07
N PRO A 96 -14.96 -0.52 4.16
CA PRO A 96 -15.22 -1.89 4.56
C PRO A 96 -14.63 -2.93 3.60
N ALA A 97 -14.53 -4.16 4.06
CA ALA A 97 -14.15 -5.27 3.21
C ALA A 97 -15.05 -5.34 1.97
N ASN A 98 -14.42 -5.46 0.81
CA ASN A 98 -15.10 -5.51 -0.48
C ASN A 98 -14.40 -6.50 -1.41
N ASN A 99 -14.91 -6.68 -2.62
CA ASN A 99 -14.41 -7.66 -3.58
C ASN A 99 -13.38 -7.10 -4.58
N ASN A 100 -12.83 -5.92 -4.34
CA ASN A 100 -11.71 -5.43 -5.13
C ASN A 100 -10.51 -6.39 -4.99
N PRO A 101 -9.78 -6.65 -6.08
CA PRO A 101 -8.61 -7.51 -6.02
C PRO A 101 -7.53 -6.85 -5.14
N PRO A 102 -6.86 -7.60 -4.25
CA PRO A 102 -5.72 -7.09 -3.51
C PRO A 102 -4.53 -6.80 -4.43
N ILE A 103 -3.69 -5.86 -4.02
CA ILE A 103 -2.47 -5.48 -4.75
C ILE A 103 -1.29 -6.19 -4.08
N PHE A 104 -0.62 -7.08 -4.81
CA PHE A 104 0.59 -7.73 -4.34
C PHE A 104 1.81 -7.16 -5.06
N ILE A 105 2.81 -6.72 -4.31
CA ILE A 105 4.05 -6.14 -4.83
C ILE A 105 5.23 -6.84 -4.15
N ALA A 106 6.22 -7.26 -4.93
CA ALA A 106 7.50 -7.72 -4.40
C ALA A 106 8.64 -6.79 -4.79
N PHE A 107 9.59 -6.61 -3.89
CA PHE A 107 10.87 -5.97 -4.16
C PHE A 107 11.95 -7.02 -4.37
N ILE A 108 12.75 -6.83 -5.41
CA ILE A 108 13.91 -7.64 -5.77
C ILE A 108 15.16 -6.78 -5.48
N PRO A 109 15.82 -6.96 -4.32
CA PRO A 109 16.90 -6.08 -3.89
C PRO A 109 18.06 -6.01 -4.87
N GLU A 110 18.42 -7.13 -5.49
CA GLU A 110 19.57 -7.27 -6.40
C GLU A 110 19.46 -6.35 -7.61
N SER A 111 18.24 -6.00 -8.00
CA SER A 111 17.94 -5.13 -9.14
C SER A 111 17.26 -3.82 -8.75
N SER A 112 17.06 -3.60 -7.44
CA SER A 112 16.27 -2.48 -6.91
C SER A 112 14.92 -2.32 -7.63
N HIS A 113 14.25 -3.45 -7.90
CA HIS A 113 13.08 -3.50 -8.77
C HIS A 113 11.82 -3.94 -8.02
N PHE A 114 10.69 -3.31 -8.33
CA PHE A 114 9.38 -3.75 -7.87
C PHE A 114 8.63 -4.49 -8.97
N VAL A 115 8.07 -5.64 -8.63
CA VAL A 115 7.22 -6.45 -9.51
C VAL A 115 5.82 -6.60 -8.91
N ALA A 116 4.80 -6.57 -9.76
CA ALA A 116 3.45 -6.95 -9.35
C ALA A 116 3.36 -8.48 -9.31
N LEU A 117 2.70 -9.02 -8.29
CA LEU A 117 2.49 -10.45 -8.15
C LEU A 117 1.02 -10.81 -8.35
N THR A 118 0.79 -12.05 -8.78
CA THR A 118 -0.53 -12.68 -8.77
C THR A 118 -0.41 -13.97 -8.00
N LEU A 119 -1.08 -14.04 -6.85
CA LEU A 119 -1.10 -15.26 -6.05
C LEU A 119 -2.12 -16.24 -6.62
N LYS A 120 -1.84 -17.54 -6.48
CA LYS A 120 -2.79 -18.61 -6.86
C LYS A 120 -4.06 -18.54 -6.04
N ASP A 121 -3.92 -18.27 -4.74
CA ASP A 121 -5.01 -18.04 -3.81
C ASP A 121 -4.74 -16.74 -3.03
N PRO A 122 -5.45 -15.64 -3.36
CA PRO A 122 -5.24 -14.35 -2.71
C PRO A 122 -5.86 -14.26 -1.30
N LEU A 123 -6.52 -15.30 -0.80
CA LEU A 123 -7.08 -15.39 0.55
C LEU A 123 -6.45 -16.52 1.38
N ASN A 124 -5.41 -17.17 0.86
CA ASN A 124 -4.71 -18.26 1.53
C ASN A 124 -3.20 -18.16 1.34
N PHE A 125 -2.60 -17.23 2.07
CA PHE A 125 -1.15 -17.02 2.11
C PHE A 125 -0.75 -16.52 3.50
N PRO A 126 0.49 -16.77 3.96
CA PRO A 126 0.93 -16.25 5.26
C PRO A 126 0.99 -14.72 5.20
N PHE A 127 0.21 -14.05 6.05
CA PHE A 127 0.14 -12.60 6.09
C PHE A 127 1.53 -12.00 6.40
N PRO A 128 2.04 -11.06 5.57
CA PRO A 128 3.35 -10.47 5.78
C PRO A 128 3.33 -9.50 6.98
N TYR A 129 3.80 -10.02 8.11
CA TYR A 129 4.09 -9.48 9.46
C TYR A 129 3.33 -8.23 10.02
N PRO A 130 2.93 -8.25 11.31
CA PRO A 130 1.76 -7.53 11.82
C PRO A 130 2.03 -6.28 12.68
N VAL A 131 3.23 -5.68 12.66
CA VAL A 131 3.54 -4.48 13.48
C VAL A 131 2.56 -3.33 13.17
N GLY A 132 2.20 -3.16 11.90
CA GLY A 132 1.19 -2.19 11.47
C GLY A 132 -0.25 -2.58 11.82
N LEU A 133 -0.57 -3.86 12.02
CA LEU A 133 -1.96 -4.30 12.18
C LEU A 133 -2.59 -3.79 13.48
N ASN A 134 -1.82 -3.74 14.57
CA ASN A 134 -2.30 -3.16 15.84
C ASN A 134 -2.50 -1.65 15.75
N ILE A 135 -1.64 -0.95 15.02
CA ILE A 135 -1.79 0.49 14.77
C ILE A 135 -3.01 0.72 13.87
N TRP A 136 -3.17 -0.09 12.83
CA TRP A 136 -4.33 -0.05 11.95
C TRP A 136 -5.64 -0.27 12.71
N ARG A 137 -5.75 -1.33 13.53
CA ARG A 137 -6.96 -1.60 14.35
C ARG A 137 -7.38 -0.41 15.22
N LYS A 138 -6.41 0.32 15.78
CA LYS A 138 -6.67 1.48 16.64
C LYS A 138 -7.17 2.71 15.88
N ASN A 139 -6.84 2.81 14.60
CA ASN A 139 -7.06 4.02 13.80
C ASN A 139 -8.01 3.83 12.61
N ALA A 140 -8.36 2.59 12.27
CA ALA A 140 -9.32 2.29 11.21
C ALA A 140 -10.74 2.65 11.63
N ASP A 141 -11.56 3.05 10.65
CA ASP A 141 -13.00 3.19 10.85
C ASP A 141 -13.59 1.84 11.28
N CYS A 142 -14.64 1.86 12.10
CA CYS A 142 -15.29 0.64 12.58
C CYS A 142 -15.70 -0.31 11.43
N LYS A 143 -16.19 0.24 10.32
CA LYS A 143 -16.54 -0.51 9.11
C LYS A 143 -15.33 -1.15 8.42
N ALA A 144 -14.13 -0.60 8.53
CA ALA A 144 -12.94 -1.13 7.89
C ALA A 144 -12.37 -2.37 8.61
N LEU A 145 -12.79 -2.63 9.86
CA LEU A 145 -12.37 -3.81 10.63
C LEU A 145 -12.77 -5.13 9.97
N ASP A 146 -13.78 -5.12 9.09
CA ASP A 146 -14.19 -6.27 8.29
C ASP A 146 -13.04 -6.86 7.44
N TRP A 147 -12.01 -6.07 7.09
CA TRP A 147 -10.83 -6.56 6.38
C TRP A 147 -10.07 -7.62 7.19
N GLU A 148 -10.01 -7.46 8.50
CA GLU A 148 -9.36 -8.43 9.38
C GLU A 148 -10.10 -9.77 9.37
N GLN A 149 -11.44 -9.74 9.39
CA GLN A 149 -12.24 -10.95 9.27
C GLN A 149 -12.03 -11.63 7.91
N LYS A 150 -12.05 -10.84 6.83
CA LYS A 150 -11.86 -11.35 5.46
C LYS A 150 -10.51 -12.04 5.25
N TYR A 151 -9.45 -11.55 5.88
CA TYR A 151 -8.09 -12.10 5.78
C TYR A 151 -7.65 -12.88 7.03
N SER A 152 -8.60 -13.30 7.86
CA SER A 152 -8.32 -14.01 9.13
C SER A 152 -7.47 -15.27 8.93
N SER A 153 -7.78 -16.08 7.91
CA SER A 153 -6.96 -17.26 7.56
C SER A 153 -5.52 -16.88 7.23
N CYS A 154 -5.30 -15.82 6.44
CA CYS A 154 -3.95 -15.34 6.15
C CYS A 154 -3.21 -14.89 7.40
N ILE A 155 -3.91 -14.16 8.29
CA ILE A 155 -3.34 -13.61 9.53
C ILE A 155 -2.90 -14.74 10.44
N ILE A 156 -3.73 -15.78 10.62
CA ILE A 156 -3.39 -16.98 11.42
C ILE A 156 -2.16 -17.67 10.82
N LEU A 157 -2.16 -17.94 9.51
CA LEU A 157 -1.02 -18.56 8.83
C LEU A 157 0.28 -17.76 8.92
N GLY A 158 0.18 -16.43 9.08
CA GLY A 158 1.33 -15.54 9.26
C GLY A 158 1.89 -15.51 10.68
N GLN A 159 1.12 -15.97 11.68
CA GLN A 159 1.53 -16.03 13.10
C GLN A 159 2.22 -17.35 13.45
N ASP A 160 2.02 -18.41 12.67
CA ASP A 160 2.60 -19.74 12.89
C ASP A 160 4.06 -19.87 12.38
N LYS A 161 4.76 -18.74 12.15
CA LYS A 161 6.15 -18.66 11.67
C LYS A 161 7.01 -17.80 12.57
#